data_AF-A0A1Y3NBJ4-F1
#
_entry.id   AF-A0A1Y3NBJ4-F1
#
_cell.length_a   1.000
_cell.length_b   1.000
_cell.length_c   1.000
_cell.angle_alpha   90.00
_cell.angle_beta   90.00
_cell.angle_gamma   90.00
#
_symmetry.space_group_name_H-M   'P 1'
#
loop_
_entity.id
_entity.type
_entity.pdbx_description
1 polymer ?
#
loop_
_entity_poly.entity_id
_entity_poly.type
_entity_poly.pdbx_seq_one_letter_code
_entity_poly.pdbx_strand_id
1 'polypeptide(L)'
;MGNNLENIPKYIENFENLKELELNQNNITRIPNKFENMNNLSFLDLSDNKIKDKLPDSLNGLSKLHTVSFYNNVDIKGDVLSNPNLKVCRYCDINQNNCSSKDCYDDYLNLPISTDGRCGRGHARCPLGICCSKDGYCDSTYDQCFMSNGCQPKYGTCKKPCIICELDLTQNDFDFDENALPTSHNGRCGKGYGTKCPFNYCCSKEGVCTSNSEECKTHNGCQSNYGICVFAPGL
;
A
#
# COMPACT_ATOMS: atom_id res chain seq x y z
N MET A 1 -0.58 -15.98 -1.82
CA MET A 1 0.46 -16.85 -1.22
C MET A 1 1.67 -16.79 -2.14
N GLY A 2 2.78 -16.25 -1.65
CA GLY A 2 4.02 -16.13 -2.43
C GLY A 2 4.77 -17.45 -2.58
N ASN A 3 5.35 -17.70 -3.76
CA ASN A 3 6.04 -18.95 -4.11
C ASN A 3 7.53 -18.75 -4.42
N ASN A 4 8.12 -17.62 -4.00
CA ASN A 4 9.53 -17.25 -4.24
C ASN A 4 9.96 -17.29 -5.72
N LEU A 5 9.04 -17.20 -6.68
CA LEU A 5 9.35 -17.26 -8.11
C LEU A 5 10.22 -16.05 -8.51
N GLU A 6 11.34 -16.30 -9.17
CA GLU A 6 12.24 -15.22 -9.62
C GLU A 6 11.98 -14.79 -11.07
N ASN A 7 11.33 -15.65 -11.85
CA ASN A 7 11.05 -15.43 -13.26
C ASN A 7 9.69 -16.03 -13.63
N ILE A 8 8.99 -15.37 -14.55
CA ILE A 8 7.81 -15.93 -15.19
C ILE A 8 8.30 -16.85 -16.32
N PRO A 9 7.94 -18.15 -16.30
CA PRO A 9 8.40 -19.06 -17.33
C PRO A 9 7.85 -18.68 -18.71
N LYS A 10 8.72 -18.65 -19.72
CA LYS A 10 8.36 -18.19 -21.07
C LYS A 10 7.22 -19.00 -21.73
N TYR A 11 7.03 -20.26 -21.34
CA TYR A 11 5.93 -21.07 -21.88
C TYR A 11 4.54 -20.55 -21.47
N ILE A 12 4.45 -19.63 -20.49
CA ILE A 12 3.18 -19.01 -20.11
C ILE A 12 2.52 -18.25 -21.27
N GLU A 13 3.35 -17.77 -22.21
CA GLU A 13 2.95 -17.06 -23.42
C GLU A 13 2.06 -17.92 -24.35
N ASN A 14 2.01 -19.24 -24.14
CA ASN A 14 1.23 -20.18 -24.96
C ASN A 14 -0.14 -20.55 -24.35
N PHE A 15 -0.49 -20.03 -23.17
CA PHE A 15 -1.79 -20.34 -22.55
C PHE A 15 -2.92 -19.47 -23.10
N GLU A 16 -3.39 -19.80 -24.30
CA GLU A 16 -4.47 -19.08 -25.00
C GLU A 16 -5.79 -19.00 -24.23
N ASN A 17 -6.05 -19.99 -23.37
CA ASN A 17 -7.27 -20.08 -22.57
C ASN A 17 -7.14 -19.44 -21.18
N LEU A 18 -5.96 -18.92 -20.81
CA LEU A 18 -5.75 -18.33 -19.50
C LEU A 18 -6.59 -17.06 -19.35
N LYS A 19 -7.37 -16.99 -18.26
CA LYS A 19 -8.25 -15.84 -17.96
C LYS A 19 -7.68 -14.94 -16.88
N GLU A 20 -6.97 -15.52 -15.93
CA GLU A 20 -6.47 -14.84 -14.75
C GLU A 20 -5.05 -15.34 -14.49
N LEU A 21 -4.12 -14.40 -14.29
CA LEU A 21 -2.74 -14.69 -13.95
C LEU A 21 -2.37 -13.92 -12.68
N GLU A 22 -2.29 -14.65 -11.58
CA GLU A 22 -1.91 -14.14 -10.26
C GLU A 22 -0.49 -14.62 -9.91
N LEU A 23 0.44 -13.69 -9.88
CA LEU A 23 1.86 -13.91 -9.57
C LEU A 23 2.38 -12.91 -8.53
N ASN A 24 1.46 -12.30 -7.77
CA ASN A 24 1.81 -11.36 -6.72
C ASN A 24 2.59 -12.02 -5.59
N GLN A 25 3.36 -11.21 -4.85
CA GLN A 25 4.16 -11.65 -3.69
C GLN A 25 5.24 -12.69 -4.06
N ASN A 26 5.96 -12.46 -5.16
CA ASN A 26 7.09 -13.29 -5.57
C ASN A 26 8.38 -12.45 -5.65
N ASN A 27 9.45 -13.04 -6.19
CA ASN A 27 10.74 -12.37 -6.39
C ASN A 27 10.97 -12.04 -7.89
N ILE A 28 9.89 -11.88 -8.67
CA ILE A 28 9.98 -11.74 -10.13
C ILE A 28 10.71 -10.44 -10.47
N THR A 29 11.71 -10.53 -11.34
CA THR A 29 12.49 -9.34 -11.75
C THR A 29 12.17 -8.85 -13.15
N ARG A 30 11.53 -9.67 -13.98
CA ARG A 30 11.26 -9.41 -15.40
C ARG A 30 9.87 -9.84 -15.82
N ILE A 31 9.34 -9.14 -16.83
CA ILE A 31 8.05 -9.46 -17.43
C ILE A 31 8.31 -10.10 -18.81
N PRO A 32 7.64 -11.21 -19.17
CA PRO A 32 7.67 -11.76 -20.52
C PRO A 32 7.25 -10.71 -21.53
N ASN A 33 7.93 -10.64 -22.67
CA ASN A 33 7.70 -9.58 -23.65
C ASN A 33 6.51 -9.86 -24.60
N LYS A 34 5.91 -11.05 -24.55
CA LYS A 34 4.82 -11.46 -25.44
C LYS A 34 3.60 -11.96 -24.68
N PHE A 35 2.57 -11.13 -24.61
CA PHE A 35 1.23 -11.53 -24.16
C PHE A 35 0.27 -11.78 -25.33
N GLU A 36 0.69 -11.59 -26.59
CA GLU A 36 -0.16 -11.55 -27.79
C GLU A 36 -1.14 -12.73 -27.94
N ASN A 37 -0.76 -13.94 -27.49
CA ASN A 37 -1.60 -15.13 -27.62
C ASN A 37 -2.60 -15.28 -26.47
N MET A 38 -2.46 -14.51 -25.39
CA MET A 38 -3.26 -14.62 -24.16
C MET A 38 -4.58 -13.82 -24.29
N ASN A 39 -5.29 -14.00 -25.40
CA ASN A 39 -6.49 -13.23 -25.78
C ASN A 39 -7.67 -13.36 -24.81
N ASN A 40 -7.65 -14.38 -23.94
CA ASN A 40 -8.65 -14.57 -22.89
C ASN A 40 -8.29 -13.94 -21.55
N LEU A 41 -7.06 -13.42 -21.41
CA LEU A 41 -6.58 -12.84 -20.17
C LEU A 41 -7.38 -11.59 -19.84
N SER A 42 -7.95 -11.58 -18.65
CA SER A 42 -8.82 -10.54 -18.12
C SER A 42 -8.29 -9.87 -16.87
N PHE A 43 -7.44 -10.59 -16.13
CA PHE A 43 -6.84 -10.16 -14.88
C PHE A 43 -5.36 -10.55 -14.85
N LEU A 44 -4.48 -9.58 -14.57
CA LEU A 44 -3.05 -9.79 -14.39
C LEU A 44 -2.58 -9.11 -13.10
N ASP A 45 -2.08 -9.88 -12.15
CA ASP A 45 -1.50 -9.34 -10.91
C ASP A 45 -0.04 -9.75 -10.78
N LEU A 46 0.83 -8.75 -10.87
CA LEU A 46 2.28 -8.82 -10.68
C LEU A 46 2.74 -7.92 -9.53
N SER A 47 1.82 -7.53 -8.64
CA SER A 47 2.14 -6.70 -7.48
C SER A 47 3.08 -7.39 -6.50
N ASP A 48 3.75 -6.61 -5.66
CA ASP A 48 4.66 -7.13 -4.61
C ASP A 48 5.73 -8.07 -5.17
N ASN A 49 6.44 -7.62 -6.22
CA ASN A 49 7.55 -8.33 -6.84
C ASN A 49 8.80 -7.43 -6.88
N LYS A 50 9.85 -7.88 -7.57
CA LYS A 50 11.13 -7.15 -7.72
C LYS A 50 11.33 -6.64 -9.15
N ILE A 51 10.24 -6.34 -9.87
CA ILE A 51 10.30 -6.06 -11.31
C ILE A 51 11.03 -4.73 -11.54
N LYS A 52 12.06 -4.78 -12.38
CA LYS A 52 12.83 -3.65 -12.87
C LYS A 52 12.99 -3.75 -14.40
N ASP A 53 11.86 -3.77 -15.09
CA ASP A 53 11.79 -4.08 -16.51
C ASP A 53 10.72 -3.23 -17.22
N LYS A 54 10.75 -3.21 -18.55
CA LYS A 54 9.77 -2.50 -19.36
C LYS A 54 8.42 -3.24 -19.42
N LEU A 55 7.32 -2.50 -19.34
CA LEU A 55 6.00 -3.02 -19.68
C LEU A 55 5.98 -3.39 -21.17
N PRO A 56 5.47 -4.58 -21.52
CA PRO A 56 5.39 -4.99 -22.91
C PRO A 56 4.15 -4.41 -23.60
N ASP A 57 4.37 -3.83 -24.78
CA ASP A 57 3.31 -3.23 -25.61
C ASP A 57 2.18 -4.22 -25.96
N SER A 58 2.48 -5.52 -25.97
CA SER A 58 1.49 -6.57 -26.22
C SER A 58 0.32 -6.57 -25.23
N LEU A 59 0.48 -6.00 -24.02
CA LEU A 59 -0.63 -5.80 -23.08
C LEU A 59 -1.68 -4.82 -23.61
N ASN A 60 -1.30 -3.90 -24.51
CA ASN A 60 -2.24 -2.96 -25.15
C ASN A 60 -3.18 -3.63 -26.16
N GLY A 61 -2.77 -4.77 -26.73
CA GLY A 61 -3.56 -5.54 -27.69
C GLY A 61 -4.60 -6.48 -27.06
N LEU A 62 -4.56 -6.69 -25.74
CA LEU A 62 -5.43 -7.65 -25.07
C LEU A 62 -6.84 -7.09 -24.88
N SER A 63 -7.75 -7.45 -25.79
CA SER A 63 -9.13 -6.96 -25.83
C SER A 63 -9.97 -7.30 -24.59
N LYS A 64 -9.63 -8.37 -23.86
CA LYS A 64 -10.35 -8.80 -22.64
C LYS A 64 -9.67 -8.38 -21.35
N LEU A 65 -8.51 -7.73 -21.40
CA LEU A 65 -7.77 -7.34 -20.22
C LEU A 65 -8.42 -6.12 -19.56
N HIS A 66 -8.99 -6.34 -18.37
CA HIS A 66 -9.72 -5.30 -17.62
C HIS A 66 -8.95 -4.80 -16.42
N THR A 67 -8.07 -5.64 -15.84
CA THR A 67 -7.37 -5.31 -14.60
C THR A 67 -5.90 -5.71 -14.69
N VAL A 68 -5.04 -4.74 -14.39
CA VAL A 68 -3.61 -4.95 -14.20
C VAL A 68 -3.17 -4.37 -12.87
N SER A 69 -2.31 -5.09 -12.17
CA SER A 69 -1.60 -4.55 -11.01
C SER A 69 -0.12 -4.82 -11.13
N PHE A 70 0.65 -3.74 -11.05
CA PHE A 70 2.10 -3.75 -10.95
C PHE A 70 2.57 -3.03 -9.68
N TYR A 71 1.65 -2.80 -8.75
CA TYR A 71 1.89 -2.10 -7.49
C TYR A 71 3.07 -2.70 -6.73
N ASN A 72 3.86 -1.84 -6.07
CA ASN A 72 4.97 -2.27 -5.23
C ASN A 72 5.99 -3.18 -5.97
N ASN A 73 6.50 -2.68 -7.09
CA ASN A 73 7.68 -3.20 -7.77
C ASN A 73 8.82 -2.16 -7.71
N VAL A 74 10.01 -2.51 -8.18
CA VAL A 74 11.22 -1.71 -7.96
C VAL A 74 11.26 -0.48 -8.87
N ASP A 75 11.18 -0.69 -10.19
CA ASP A 75 11.42 0.34 -11.20
C ASP A 75 10.91 -0.17 -12.55
N ILE A 76 9.57 -0.23 -12.67
CA ILE A 76 8.95 -0.62 -13.93
C ILE A 76 9.09 0.55 -14.91
N LYS A 77 9.51 0.21 -16.13
CA LYS A 77 9.79 1.18 -17.21
C LYS A 77 8.82 0.95 -18.35
N GLY A 78 8.92 1.77 -19.39
CA GLY A 78 8.16 1.57 -20.62
C GLY A 78 7.07 2.60 -20.80
N ASP A 79 6.47 2.57 -21.99
CA ASP A 79 5.44 3.52 -22.37
C ASP A 79 4.16 3.28 -21.58
N VAL A 80 3.36 4.32 -21.51
CA VAL A 80 2.04 4.31 -20.88
C VAL A 80 1.16 3.23 -21.51
N LEU A 81 0.72 2.25 -20.72
CA LEU A 81 -0.30 1.27 -21.11
C LEU A 81 -1.57 2.02 -21.50
N SER A 82 -1.91 1.93 -22.78
CA SER A 82 -2.99 2.65 -23.44
C SER A 82 -4.13 1.72 -23.86
N ASN A 83 -4.18 0.50 -23.32
CA ASN A 83 -5.26 -0.44 -23.59
C ASN A 83 -6.62 0.19 -23.22
N PRO A 84 -7.52 0.40 -24.19
CA PRO A 84 -8.81 1.08 -23.95
C PRO A 84 -9.81 0.25 -23.14
N ASN A 85 -9.55 -1.06 -22.96
CA ASN A 85 -10.42 -1.97 -22.20
C ASN A 85 -10.03 -2.07 -20.72
N LEU A 86 -8.88 -1.51 -20.33
CA LEU A 86 -8.45 -1.48 -18.93
C LEU A 86 -9.41 -0.62 -18.11
N LYS A 87 -9.95 -1.20 -17.04
CA LYS A 87 -10.82 -0.51 -16.07
C LYS A 87 -10.07 -0.23 -14.77
N VAL A 88 -9.12 -1.08 -14.43
CA VAL A 88 -8.33 -0.95 -13.20
C VAL A 88 -6.86 -1.12 -13.55
N CYS A 89 -6.07 -0.10 -13.26
CA CYS A 89 -4.61 -0.17 -13.30
C CYS A 89 -4.05 0.34 -11.98
N ARG A 90 -3.19 -0.45 -11.34
CA ARG A 90 -2.52 -0.07 -10.09
C ARG A 90 -1.01 -0.04 -10.30
N TYR A 91 -0.42 1.12 -10.05
CA TYR A 91 1.01 1.39 -10.23
C TYR A 91 1.54 2.25 -9.08
N CYS A 92 2.83 2.16 -8.76
CA CYS A 92 3.50 3.00 -7.76
C CYS A 92 4.48 3.95 -8.47
N ASP A 93 3.98 4.94 -9.19
CA ASP A 93 4.81 6.07 -9.61
C ASP A 93 3.92 7.30 -9.79
N ILE A 94 4.20 8.32 -9.00
CA ILE A 94 3.43 9.57 -8.93
C ILE A 94 3.76 10.55 -10.06
N ASN A 95 4.84 10.30 -10.82
CA ASN A 95 5.29 11.19 -11.90
C ASN A 95 5.13 10.59 -13.31
N GLN A 96 4.77 9.31 -13.39
CA GLN A 96 4.45 8.63 -14.64
C GLN A 96 3.21 7.78 -14.44
N ASN A 97 2.06 8.33 -14.85
CA ASN A 97 0.88 7.52 -15.09
C ASN A 97 1.18 6.62 -16.29
N ASN A 98 1.88 5.50 -16.08
CA ASN A 98 2.13 4.49 -17.11
C ASN A 98 0.86 3.70 -17.46
N CYS A 99 -0.32 4.26 -17.19
CA CYS A 99 -1.62 3.82 -17.68
C CYS A 99 -2.47 5.04 -18.06
N SER A 100 -3.02 5.07 -19.28
CA SER A 100 -3.86 6.18 -19.80
C SER A 100 -5.31 5.78 -20.11
N SER A 101 -5.75 4.61 -19.66
CA SER A 101 -7.15 4.22 -19.86
C SER A 101 -8.11 5.21 -19.19
N LYS A 102 -9.21 5.48 -19.90
CA LYS A 102 -10.25 6.48 -19.60
C LYS A 102 -10.91 6.29 -18.24
N ASP A 103 -10.87 5.06 -17.71
CA ASP A 103 -11.56 4.64 -16.50
C ASP A 103 -10.64 4.03 -15.44
N CYS A 104 -9.30 4.21 -15.52
CA CYS A 104 -8.36 3.69 -14.53
C CYS A 104 -8.71 4.17 -13.10
N TYR A 105 -9.50 3.35 -12.41
CA TYR A 105 -10.06 3.68 -11.11
C TYR A 105 -9.12 3.15 -10.03
N ASP A 106 -8.48 4.06 -9.31
CA ASP A 106 -7.76 3.71 -8.09
C ASP A 106 -8.77 3.55 -6.94
N ASP A 107 -9.26 2.33 -6.76
CA ASP A 107 -10.15 1.95 -5.65
C ASP A 107 -9.57 2.29 -4.26
N TYR A 108 -8.25 2.55 -4.13
CA TYR A 108 -7.65 2.95 -2.85
C TYR A 108 -8.03 4.38 -2.44
N LEU A 109 -8.43 5.26 -3.36
CA LEU A 109 -8.67 6.67 -3.07
C LEU A 109 -10.13 7.00 -2.69
N ASN A 110 -11.09 6.11 -2.98
CA ASN A 110 -12.53 6.38 -2.77
C ASN A 110 -13.07 5.91 -1.40
N LEU A 111 -12.26 5.23 -0.59
CA LEU A 111 -12.62 4.94 0.80
C LEU A 111 -12.35 6.17 1.69
N PRO A 112 -13.28 6.55 2.60
CA PRO A 112 -13.03 7.62 3.55
C PRO A 112 -11.80 7.30 4.39
N ILE A 113 -11.06 8.33 4.83
CA ILE A 113 -9.89 8.16 5.70
C ILE A 113 -10.36 7.92 7.14
N SER A 114 -9.74 6.97 7.81
CA SER A 114 -10.04 6.60 9.19
C SER A 114 -9.65 7.73 10.12
N THR A 115 -10.62 8.21 10.90
CA THR A 115 -10.43 9.26 11.90
C THR A 115 -10.43 8.70 13.33
N ASP A 116 -10.91 7.47 13.51
CA ASP A 116 -11.04 6.77 14.79
C ASP A 116 -10.03 5.62 14.97
N GLY A 117 -9.19 5.38 13.97
CA GLY A 117 -8.16 4.34 13.95
C GLY A 117 -8.65 2.96 13.49
N ARG A 118 -9.94 2.78 13.20
CA ARG A 118 -10.49 1.53 12.65
C ARG A 118 -10.42 1.50 11.14
N CYS A 119 -10.14 0.34 10.57
CA CYS A 119 -10.04 0.13 9.13
C CYS A 119 -10.53 -1.27 8.75
N GLY A 120 -10.75 -1.49 7.45
CA GLY A 120 -11.20 -2.79 6.94
C GLY A 120 -12.59 -2.74 6.31
N ARG A 121 -13.16 -3.93 6.05
CA ARG A 121 -14.48 -4.06 5.42
C ARG A 121 -15.57 -3.41 6.28
N GLY A 122 -16.31 -2.46 5.71
CA GLY A 122 -17.34 -1.70 6.43
C GLY A 122 -16.80 -0.50 7.24
N HIS A 123 -15.48 -0.27 7.17
CA HIS A 123 -14.79 0.86 7.78
C HIS A 123 -14.03 1.67 6.72
N ALA A 124 -13.34 2.70 7.19
CA ALA A 124 -12.48 3.58 6.42
C ALA A 124 -11.14 2.92 6.02
N ARG A 125 -10.37 3.58 5.16
CA ARG A 125 -8.95 3.25 4.94
C ARG A 125 -8.05 4.01 5.90
N CYS A 126 -6.87 3.49 6.19
CA CYS A 126 -5.86 4.17 6.97
C CYS A 126 -5.26 5.35 6.20
N PRO A 127 -4.74 6.35 6.93
CA PRO A 127 -3.90 7.40 6.37
C PRO A 127 -2.68 6.83 5.63
N LEU A 128 -2.07 7.67 4.81
CA LEU A 128 -0.92 7.31 4.01
C LEU A 128 0.27 6.85 4.87
N GLY A 129 0.93 5.77 4.46
CA GLY A 129 2.04 5.17 5.22
C GLY A 129 1.62 4.44 6.49
N ILE A 130 0.33 4.14 6.66
CA ILE A 130 -0.20 3.35 7.77
C ILE A 130 -0.94 2.14 7.20
N CYS A 131 -0.57 0.95 7.67
CA CYS A 131 -1.22 -0.29 7.28
C CYS A 131 -2.55 -0.47 8.03
N CYS A 132 -3.52 -1.11 7.38
CA CYS A 132 -4.63 -1.72 8.11
C CYS A 132 -4.24 -3.13 8.57
N SER A 133 -4.04 -3.35 9.87
CA SER A 133 -3.65 -4.66 10.41
C SER A 133 -4.77 -5.69 10.22
N LYS A 134 -4.46 -6.98 10.36
CA LYS A 134 -5.47 -8.07 10.34
C LYS A 134 -6.58 -7.89 11.39
N ASP A 135 -6.28 -7.16 12.46
CA ASP A 135 -7.19 -6.90 13.57
C ASP A 135 -8.12 -5.70 13.29
N GLY A 136 -7.99 -5.06 12.12
CA GLY A 136 -8.87 -3.97 11.68
C GLY A 136 -8.49 -2.61 12.25
N TYR A 137 -7.21 -2.40 12.57
CA TYR A 137 -6.72 -1.13 13.10
C TYR A 137 -5.59 -0.56 12.26
N CYS A 138 -5.55 0.77 12.17
CA CYS A 138 -4.48 1.49 11.52
C CYS A 138 -3.21 1.44 12.37
N ASP A 139 -2.21 0.73 11.88
CA ASP A 139 -0.94 0.48 12.56
C ASP A 139 0.25 0.77 11.64
N SER A 140 1.28 1.40 12.20
CA SER A 140 2.53 1.73 11.52
C SER A 140 3.74 1.00 12.12
N THR A 141 3.51 0.07 13.05
CA THR A 141 4.57 -0.73 13.67
C THR A 141 5.18 -1.73 12.71
N TYR A 142 6.49 -1.91 12.81
CA TYR A 142 7.29 -2.79 11.96
C TYR A 142 6.64 -4.16 11.77
N ASP A 143 6.20 -4.80 12.85
CA ASP A 143 5.60 -6.13 12.80
C ASP A 143 4.29 -6.17 12.01
N GLN A 144 3.43 -5.14 12.10
CA GLN A 144 2.14 -5.13 11.41
C GLN A 144 2.25 -4.68 9.94
N CYS A 145 3.37 -4.08 9.57
CA CYS A 145 3.61 -3.57 8.22
C CYS A 145 3.95 -4.65 7.18
N PHE A 146 4.23 -5.89 7.61
CA PHE A 146 4.46 -6.99 6.68
C PHE A 146 3.15 -7.61 6.20
N MET A 147 3.07 -7.86 4.88
CA MET A 147 1.98 -8.63 4.28
C MET A 147 1.82 -10.02 4.91
N SER A 148 2.93 -10.65 5.32
CA SER A 148 2.94 -11.93 6.02
C SER A 148 2.30 -11.87 7.41
N ASN A 149 2.27 -10.68 8.03
CA ASN A 149 1.70 -10.46 9.36
C ASN A 149 0.25 -9.96 9.31
N GLY A 150 -0.32 -9.87 8.11
CA GLY A 150 -1.74 -9.63 7.89
C GLY A 150 -2.10 -8.18 7.58
N CYS A 151 -1.16 -7.39 7.07
CA CYS A 151 -1.50 -6.11 6.48
C CYS A 151 -2.57 -6.28 5.39
N GLN A 152 -3.59 -5.42 5.39
CA GLN A 152 -4.70 -5.42 4.44
C GLN A 152 -4.51 -4.24 3.46
N PRO A 153 -3.83 -4.40 2.31
CA PRO A 153 -3.45 -3.29 1.43
C PRO A 153 -4.64 -2.48 0.95
N LYS A 154 -5.79 -3.15 0.75
CA LYS A 154 -7.07 -2.53 0.38
C LYS A 154 -7.45 -1.36 1.29
N TYR A 155 -7.03 -1.42 2.55
CA TYR A 155 -7.43 -0.48 3.59
C TYR A 155 -6.25 0.28 4.20
N GLY A 156 -5.02 0.13 3.68
CA GLY A 156 -3.86 0.84 4.20
C GLY A 156 -2.56 0.09 3.93
N THR A 157 -1.47 0.83 3.75
CA THR A 157 -0.14 0.26 3.54
C THR A 157 0.89 1.09 4.30
N CYS A 158 1.86 0.43 4.96
CA CYS A 158 2.94 1.12 5.67
C CYS A 158 3.97 1.76 4.76
N LYS A 159 3.91 1.47 3.45
CA LYS A 159 4.71 2.21 2.49
C LYS A 159 4.02 3.56 2.35
N LYS A 160 4.67 4.63 2.80
CA LYS A 160 4.28 5.98 2.40
C LYS A 160 4.16 5.90 0.86
N PRO A 161 3.02 6.25 0.24
CA PRO A 161 3.03 6.45 -1.20
C PRO A 161 4.19 7.41 -1.47
N CYS A 162 5.05 7.07 -2.43
CA CYS A 162 6.17 7.91 -2.80
C CYS A 162 5.60 9.27 -3.21
N ILE A 163 5.47 10.20 -2.27
CA ILE A 163 5.02 11.58 -2.44
C ILE A 163 6.22 12.53 -2.22
N ILE A 164 7.39 11.97 -1.91
CA ILE A 164 8.63 12.73 -1.75
C ILE A 164 9.65 12.14 -2.72
N CYS A 165 9.60 12.60 -3.97
CA CYS A 165 10.69 12.41 -4.92
C CYS A 165 11.36 13.77 -5.15
N GLU A 166 12.03 14.29 -4.12
CA GLU A 166 13.23 15.10 -4.30
C GLU A 166 14.16 14.76 -3.13
N LEU A 167 14.97 13.70 -3.30
CA LEU A 167 16.38 13.65 -2.92
C LEU A 167 16.96 12.28 -3.31
N ASP A 168 18.21 12.32 -3.75
CA ASP A 168 18.99 11.24 -4.34
C ASP A 168 18.90 9.86 -3.68
N LEU A 169 18.79 8.84 -4.52
CA LEU A 169 18.95 7.42 -4.24
C LEU A 169 20.38 7.05 -3.82
N THR A 170 20.84 7.51 -2.65
CA THR A 170 22.06 6.98 -2.03
C THR A 170 22.00 6.72 -0.52
N GLN A 171 20.89 6.92 0.18
CA GLN A 171 20.71 6.37 1.55
C GLN A 171 19.26 5.96 1.82
N ASN A 172 19.06 4.67 2.16
CA ASN A 172 18.02 4.15 3.06
C ASN A 172 16.65 4.88 3.16
N ASP A 173 15.91 5.05 2.06
CA ASP A 173 14.51 5.50 2.16
C ASP A 173 13.51 4.34 2.33
N PHE A 174 13.82 3.49 3.30
CA PHE A 174 12.76 3.08 4.21
C PHE A 174 12.93 3.93 5.46
N ASP A 175 11.98 4.81 5.73
CA ASP A 175 11.89 5.51 7.01
C ASP A 175 11.38 4.51 8.07
N PHE A 176 12.19 3.46 8.31
CA PHE A 176 12.05 2.48 9.36
C PHE A 176 12.76 3.05 10.58
N ASP A 177 11.98 3.58 11.51
CA ASP A 177 12.49 3.72 12.86
C ASP A 177 12.41 2.34 13.53
N GLU A 178 13.52 1.61 13.57
CA GLU A 178 13.67 0.39 14.39
C GLU A 178 13.36 0.65 15.88
N ASN A 179 13.28 1.92 16.29
CA ASN A 179 12.89 2.35 17.64
C ASN A 179 11.41 2.78 17.73
N ALA A 180 10.60 2.56 16.69
CA ALA A 180 9.18 2.90 16.71
C ALA A 180 8.43 2.05 17.75
N LEU A 181 7.88 2.71 18.76
CA LEU A 181 7.12 2.05 19.83
C LEU A 181 5.88 1.30 19.29
N PRO A 182 5.54 0.12 19.84
CA PRO A 182 4.34 -0.62 19.49
C PRO A 182 3.05 0.17 19.75
N THR A 183 2.05 0.03 18.88
CA THR A 183 0.74 0.68 19.04
C THR A 183 -0.06 0.00 20.15
N SER A 184 -0.68 0.80 21.01
CA SER A 184 -1.49 0.32 22.12
C SER A 184 -2.88 -0.10 21.65
N HIS A 185 -3.28 -1.33 21.98
CA HIS A 185 -4.62 -1.86 21.73
C HIS A 185 -5.50 -1.93 23.00
N ASN A 186 -4.91 -1.78 24.18
CA ASN A 186 -5.65 -1.76 25.46
C ASN A 186 -5.86 -0.33 26.00
N GLY A 187 -5.48 0.68 25.21
CA GLY A 187 -5.64 2.09 25.54
C GLY A 187 -4.58 2.65 26.50
N ARG A 188 -3.55 1.88 26.90
CA ARG A 188 -2.45 2.36 27.75
C ARG A 188 -1.21 2.71 26.94
N CYS A 189 -0.56 3.82 27.26
CA CYS A 189 0.55 4.37 26.48
C CYS A 189 1.58 5.11 27.35
N GLY A 190 2.74 5.40 26.79
CA GLY A 190 3.78 6.15 27.47
C GLY A 190 4.95 5.27 27.90
N LYS A 191 5.98 5.91 28.45
CA LYS A 191 7.25 5.26 28.83
C LYS A 191 7.05 4.03 29.73
N GLY A 192 6.08 4.07 30.64
CA GLY A 192 5.80 2.97 31.58
C GLY A 192 5.17 1.73 30.94
N TYR A 193 4.55 1.89 29.77
CA TYR A 193 3.91 0.79 29.03
C TYR A 193 4.71 0.36 27.80
N GLY A 194 5.68 1.17 27.36
CA GLY A 194 6.48 0.90 26.17
C GLY A 194 5.67 0.95 24.87
N THR A 195 4.48 1.54 24.89
CA THR A 195 3.55 1.61 23.77
C THR A 195 3.19 3.06 23.45
N LYS A 196 2.92 3.34 22.17
CA LYS A 196 2.35 4.60 21.69
C LYS A 196 0.85 4.44 21.42
N CYS A 197 0.14 5.54 21.31
CA CYS A 197 -1.26 5.53 20.95
C CYS A 197 -1.49 5.29 19.47
N PRO A 198 -2.68 4.75 19.11
CA PRO A 198 -3.13 4.68 17.73
C PRO A 198 -3.09 6.06 17.06
N PHE A 199 -3.06 6.05 15.73
CA PHE A 199 -3.10 7.28 14.93
C PHE A 199 -4.25 8.20 15.37
N ASN A 200 -3.97 9.51 15.46
CA ASN A 200 -4.90 10.55 15.89
C ASN A 200 -5.31 10.51 17.37
N TYR A 201 -4.69 9.63 18.18
CA TYR A 201 -4.85 9.64 19.62
C TYR A 201 -3.62 10.25 20.29
N CYS A 202 -3.90 11.12 21.24
CA CYS A 202 -2.93 11.62 22.17
C CYS A 202 -2.67 10.59 23.28
N CYS A 203 -1.41 10.48 23.72
CA CYS A 203 -1.11 9.82 24.98
C CYS A 203 -1.16 10.84 26.12
N SER A 204 -2.18 10.75 26.99
CA SER A 204 -2.34 11.67 28.12
C SER A 204 -1.21 11.51 29.15
N LYS A 205 -1.06 12.47 30.06
CA LYS A 205 -0.12 12.37 31.20
C LYS A 205 -0.36 11.14 32.10
N GLU A 206 -1.59 10.63 32.13
CA GLU A 206 -1.96 9.43 32.90
C GLU A 206 -1.64 8.12 32.14
N GLY A 207 -1.09 8.22 30.94
CA GLY A 207 -0.74 7.07 30.11
C GLY A 207 -1.95 6.39 29.50
N VAL A 208 -2.95 7.18 29.07
CA VAL A 208 -4.15 6.70 28.40
C VAL A 208 -4.28 7.33 27.02
N CYS A 209 -4.65 6.53 26.03
CA CYS A 209 -4.94 7.02 24.68
C CYS A 209 -6.29 7.71 24.63
N THR A 210 -6.29 8.98 24.21
CA THR A 210 -7.47 9.85 24.15
C THR A 210 -7.52 10.63 22.84
N SER A 211 -8.73 10.85 22.33
CA SER A 211 -9.00 11.73 21.18
C SER A 211 -9.67 13.04 21.62
N ASN A 212 -9.65 13.36 22.92
CA ASN A 212 -10.24 14.57 23.48
C ASN A 212 -9.56 15.82 22.93
N SER A 213 -10.34 16.71 22.31
CA SER A 213 -9.83 17.92 21.68
C SER A 213 -9.17 18.90 22.66
N GLU A 214 -9.54 18.92 23.95
CA GLU A 214 -8.86 19.74 24.96
C GLU A 214 -7.43 19.27 25.25
N GLU A 215 -7.24 17.94 25.39
CA GLU A 215 -5.93 17.32 25.58
C GLU A 215 -5.07 17.39 24.31
N CYS A 216 -5.71 17.47 23.13
CA CYS A 216 -5.04 17.66 21.84
C CYS A 216 -4.65 19.12 21.56
N LYS A 217 -5.35 20.12 22.12
CA LYS A 217 -5.15 21.56 21.80
C LYS A 217 -4.01 22.22 22.55
N THR A 218 -3.39 21.54 23.50
CA THR A 218 -2.39 22.15 24.36
C THR A 218 -1.12 21.29 24.43
N HIS A 219 0.04 21.95 24.29
CA HIS A 219 1.35 21.47 24.71
C HIS A 219 1.42 21.03 26.22
N ASN A 220 0.28 20.85 26.91
CA ASN A 220 0.15 20.66 28.35
C ASN A 220 -0.28 19.26 28.79
N GLY A 221 -0.45 18.29 27.89
CA GLY A 221 -0.95 16.95 28.27
C GLY A 221 -0.46 15.82 27.39
N CYS A 222 -0.26 16.12 26.10
CA CYS A 222 0.13 15.09 25.16
C CYS A 222 1.60 14.72 25.24
N GLN A 223 1.87 13.46 25.57
CA GLN A 223 3.19 12.88 25.44
C GLN A 223 3.45 12.63 23.95
N SER A 224 3.99 13.64 23.26
CA SER A 224 4.19 13.65 21.79
C SER A 224 5.02 12.48 21.27
N ASN A 225 5.95 11.96 22.07
CA ASN A 225 6.73 10.76 21.75
C ASN A 225 5.89 9.47 21.74
N TYR A 226 4.67 9.51 22.26
CA TYR A 226 3.78 8.37 22.47
C TYR A 226 2.38 8.60 21.88
N GLY A 227 2.11 9.69 21.17
CA GLY A 227 0.81 9.94 20.54
C GLY A 227 0.67 11.38 20.03
N ILE A 228 -0.13 11.57 18.98
CA ILE A 228 -0.37 12.88 18.35
C ILE A 228 -1.81 12.96 17.83
N CYS A 229 -2.43 14.13 17.98
CA CYS A 229 -3.72 14.43 17.36
C CYS A 229 -3.51 15.22 16.08
N VAL A 230 -4.03 14.73 14.98
CA VAL A 230 -3.91 15.35 13.65
C VAL A 230 -5.22 16.02 13.24
N PHE A 231 -6.37 15.52 13.74
CA PHE A 231 -7.71 15.93 13.32
C PHE A 231 -8.64 16.30 14.50
N ALA A 232 -8.10 16.84 15.59
CA ALA A 232 -8.94 17.21 16.74
C ALA A 232 -10.00 18.26 16.35
N PRO A 233 -11.29 18.05 16.68
CA PRO A 233 -12.34 19.00 16.31
C PRO A 233 -12.13 20.37 16.98
N GLY A 234 -12.06 21.41 16.15
CA GLY A 234 -11.91 22.82 16.56
C GLY A 234 -10.47 23.32 16.67
N LEU A 235 -9.55 22.76 15.89
CA LEU A 235 -8.34 23.44 15.38
C LEU A 235 -8.61 23.96 13.97
#